data_AF-A0A6J6KKX8-F1
#
_entry.id   AF-A0A6J6KKX8-F1
#
_cell.length_a   1.000
_cell.length_b   1.000
_cell.length_c   1.000
_cell.angle_alpha   90.00
_cell.angle_beta   90.00
_cell.angle_gamma   90.00
#
_symmetry.space_group_name_H-M   'P 1'
#
loop_
_entity.id
_entity.type
_entity.pdbx_description
1 polymer ?
#
loop_
_entity_poly.entity_id
_entity_poly.type
_entity_poly.pdbx_seq_one_letter_code
_entity_poly.pdbx_strand_id
1 'polypeptide(L)'
;MQKLTGRRIAALAVSLSLVAAACGGSDDSGEAPASGGELAGMKGTLPLVALSDEFKGRLLEIDPALEDYSYAAETYDAVVVIALAVEVAKTDGIEFASEINGVTRGGEKCTDYAGCLELVKAGTDIDYDGVSGPLEFSGNGEPTQASYGVQVFGEDNRIDDSKTTFVEAAAPADADVDQVPVVGTRAGDGELKIGSILPQTGSLAFLGPPEFAGFDLAIADINAAGGALGKDVVGIKGDSGDTTTDTASKTVDAQLSQNVDAIIGAASSGVSLTVIDKITAAGVVQFSPANTSKRLSTYDDKGLYFRAAPSDILQGAVLADVIASDGASKVAIIARNDAYGTGLAEDLKKSLEAAGVEVVIEKIYDEKATAFDAEVDAIKAAGPDAIAIIGFDETSKILATMVEKGVGPQDVKVYGCDGNMGNALGENFTAGK
;
A
#
# COMPACT_ATOMS: atom_id res chain seq x y z
N MET A 1 24.07 67.36 -37.34
CA MET A 1 25.18 67.16 -36.39
C MET A 1 24.72 66.13 -35.37
N GLN A 2 25.18 64.87 -35.50
CA GLN A 2 25.92 64.08 -34.48
C GLN A 2 25.14 63.80 -33.18
N LYS A 3 25.06 62.58 -32.63
CA LYS A 3 25.82 61.33 -32.84
C LYS A 3 25.11 60.14 -32.17
N LEU A 4 25.41 58.95 -32.67
CA LEU A 4 25.03 57.60 -32.21
C LEU A 4 25.70 57.17 -30.89
N THR A 5 25.06 56.21 -30.19
CA THR A 5 25.60 54.92 -29.67
C THR A 5 24.43 54.15 -29.02
N GLY A 6 24.15 52.85 -29.19
CA GLY A 6 24.85 51.72 -29.78
C GLY A 6 25.20 50.67 -28.71
N ARG A 7 24.37 49.64 -28.50
CA ARG A 7 24.84 48.32 -28.00
C ARG A 7 23.85 47.19 -28.36
N ARG A 8 24.40 46.15 -29.01
CA ARG A 8 23.77 44.92 -29.48
C ARG A 8 23.93 43.80 -28.43
N ILE A 9 22.99 42.87 -28.35
CA ILE A 9 23.18 41.53 -27.79
C ILE A 9 22.91 40.55 -28.93
N ALA A 10 23.87 39.67 -29.21
CA ALA A 10 23.81 38.62 -30.22
C ALA A 10 23.56 37.28 -29.52
N ALA A 11 22.59 36.52 -30.05
CA ALA A 11 22.32 35.14 -29.68
C ALA A 11 23.34 34.21 -30.35
N LEU A 12 23.84 33.22 -29.60
CA LEU A 12 24.76 32.20 -30.10
C LEU A 12 24.09 30.82 -29.97
N ALA A 13 23.70 30.25 -31.11
CA ALA A 13 23.39 28.84 -31.27
C ALA A 13 24.65 28.14 -31.79
N VAL A 14 25.07 27.04 -31.18
CA VAL A 14 26.16 26.20 -31.68
C VAL A 14 25.67 24.76 -31.76
N SER A 15 25.70 24.27 -32.99
CA SER A 15 25.43 22.93 -33.46
C SER A 15 26.51 21.92 -33.03
N LEU A 16 26.07 20.73 -32.65
CA LEU A 16 26.90 19.57 -32.31
C LEU A 16 27.31 18.80 -33.59
N SER A 17 28.60 18.56 -33.79
CA SER A 17 29.13 17.70 -34.86
C SER A 17 29.80 16.47 -34.25
N LEU A 18 29.36 15.28 -34.69
CA LEU A 18 30.03 13.99 -34.47
C LEU A 18 31.34 13.91 -35.26
N VAL A 19 32.40 13.41 -34.62
CA VAL A 19 33.51 12.71 -35.29
C VAL A 19 33.96 11.56 -34.40
N ALA A 20 33.93 10.35 -34.93
CA ALA A 20 34.58 9.17 -34.38
C ALA A 20 35.84 8.85 -35.21
N ALA A 21 36.96 8.54 -34.55
CA ALA A 21 38.05 7.75 -35.10
C ALA A 21 38.92 7.19 -33.97
N ALA A 22 39.11 5.86 -33.99
CA ALA A 22 39.79 5.04 -33.02
C ALA A 22 41.33 4.99 -33.22
N CYS A 23 42.06 4.65 -32.16
CA CYS A 23 43.31 3.86 -32.16
C CYS A 23 43.60 3.38 -30.73
N GLY A 24 43.88 2.08 -30.57
CA GLY A 24 43.81 1.36 -29.28
C GLY A 24 45.08 1.29 -28.44
N GLY A 25 44.90 0.62 -27.30
CA GLY A 25 45.92 0.15 -26.37
C GLY A 25 45.22 -0.80 -25.39
N SER A 26 45.81 -1.98 -25.21
CA SER A 26 45.33 -3.07 -24.36
C SER A 26 45.12 -2.64 -22.92
N ASP A 27 43.91 -2.80 -22.41
CA ASP A 27 43.65 -2.97 -20.99
C ASP A 27 42.45 -3.91 -20.82
N ASP A 28 42.62 -4.84 -19.89
CA ASP A 28 41.64 -5.76 -19.35
C ASP A 28 40.55 -4.96 -18.64
N SER A 29 39.63 -4.37 -19.41
CA SER A 29 38.40 -3.83 -18.85
C SER A 29 37.38 -4.96 -18.88
N GLY A 30 37.26 -5.67 -17.75
CA GLY A 30 36.01 -6.32 -17.42
C GLY A 30 34.90 -5.30 -17.67
N GLU A 31 34.07 -5.59 -18.68
CA GLU A 31 32.87 -4.83 -18.96
C GLU A 31 32.08 -4.86 -17.65
N ALA A 32 31.93 -3.69 -16.99
CA ALA A 32 30.99 -3.58 -15.89
C ALA A 32 29.66 -4.12 -16.42
N PRO A 33 28.99 -5.06 -15.72
CA PRO A 33 27.72 -5.57 -16.18
C PRO A 33 26.81 -4.37 -16.44
N ALA A 34 26.13 -4.40 -17.59
CA ALA A 34 25.19 -3.35 -17.95
C ALA A 34 24.25 -3.13 -16.77
N SER A 35 24.23 -1.91 -16.23
CA SER A 35 23.40 -1.56 -15.09
C SER A 35 21.93 -1.79 -15.45
N GLY A 36 21.28 -2.73 -14.78
CA GLY A 36 19.89 -3.13 -15.06
C GLY A 36 19.69 -4.65 -14.98
N GLY A 37 18.54 -5.07 -14.46
CA GLY A 37 18.11 -6.47 -14.44
C GLY A 37 18.60 -7.31 -13.27
N GLU A 38 19.31 -6.74 -12.29
CA GLU A 38 19.77 -7.49 -11.12
C GLU A 38 18.61 -7.94 -10.21
N LEU A 39 17.46 -7.26 -10.30
CA LEU A 39 16.22 -7.69 -9.66
C LEU A 39 15.41 -8.67 -10.50
N ALA A 40 15.79 -8.92 -11.77
CA ALA A 40 15.00 -9.74 -12.67
C ALA A 40 14.75 -11.14 -12.08
N GLY A 41 13.47 -11.53 -12.06
CA GLY A 41 13.03 -12.80 -11.48
C GLY A 41 12.69 -12.76 -9.99
N MET A 42 13.00 -11.67 -9.27
CA MET A 42 12.44 -11.43 -7.94
C MET A 42 10.91 -11.38 -8.04
N LYS A 43 10.24 -12.11 -7.16
CA LYS A 43 8.78 -12.13 -7.09
C LYS A 43 8.30 -11.48 -5.80
N GLY A 44 7.01 -11.24 -5.67
CA GLY A 44 6.43 -10.92 -4.37
C GLY A 44 4.92 -10.80 -4.45
N THR A 45 4.30 -10.75 -3.28
CA THR A 45 2.84 -10.72 -3.14
C THR A 45 2.39 -9.43 -2.49
N LEU A 46 1.36 -8.81 -3.03
CA LEU A 46 0.69 -7.67 -2.41
C LEU A 46 -0.82 -7.76 -2.65
N PRO A 47 -1.68 -7.25 -1.74
CA PRO A 47 -3.08 -7.02 -2.05
C PRO A 47 -3.16 -6.21 -3.36
N LEU A 48 -3.79 -6.79 -4.38
CA LEU A 48 -3.89 -6.16 -5.69
C LEU A 48 -4.99 -6.83 -6.49
N VAL A 49 -5.81 -6.00 -7.10
CA VAL A 49 -6.80 -6.40 -8.10
C VAL A 49 -6.38 -5.93 -9.50
N ALA A 50 -6.91 -6.59 -10.54
CA ALA A 50 -6.73 -6.15 -11.91
C ALA A 50 -7.55 -4.88 -12.18
N LEU A 51 -6.94 -3.71 -11.98
CA LEU A 51 -7.60 -2.43 -12.23
C LEU A 51 -7.93 -2.22 -13.71
N SER A 52 -9.15 -1.75 -13.99
CA SER A 52 -9.60 -1.42 -15.34
C SER A 52 -8.86 -0.20 -15.91
N ASP A 53 -8.69 -0.17 -17.24
CA ASP A 53 -8.10 0.99 -17.93
C ASP A 53 -8.92 2.26 -17.70
N GLU A 54 -10.24 2.12 -17.51
CA GLU A 54 -11.13 3.23 -17.18
C GLU A 54 -10.77 3.82 -15.81
N PHE A 55 -10.65 3.00 -14.77
CA PHE A 55 -10.31 3.49 -13.44
C PHE A 55 -8.91 4.11 -13.41
N LYS A 56 -7.92 3.47 -14.05
CA LYS A 56 -6.56 4.04 -14.20
C LYS A 56 -6.59 5.38 -14.94
N GLY A 57 -7.37 5.48 -16.01
CA GLY A 57 -7.54 6.71 -16.78
C GLY A 57 -8.09 7.85 -15.92
N ARG A 58 -9.08 7.56 -15.06
CA ARG A 58 -9.67 8.54 -14.15
C ARG A 58 -8.70 8.97 -13.03
N LEU A 59 -7.88 8.06 -12.51
CA LEU A 59 -6.80 8.42 -11.59
C LEU A 59 -5.76 9.33 -12.27
N LEU A 60 -5.42 9.09 -13.53
CA LEU A 60 -4.52 9.95 -14.31
C LEU A 60 -5.11 11.34 -14.62
N GLU A 61 -6.44 11.51 -14.58
CA GLU A 61 -7.06 12.84 -14.64
C GLU A 61 -6.86 13.62 -13.34
N ILE A 62 -6.76 12.94 -12.20
CA ILE A 62 -6.44 13.52 -10.89
C ILE A 62 -4.94 13.82 -10.78
N ASP A 63 -4.10 12.83 -11.09
CA ASP A 63 -2.65 12.96 -11.08
C ASP A 63 -2.03 12.32 -12.35
N PRO A 64 -1.70 13.14 -13.37
CA PRO A 64 -1.09 12.68 -14.61
C PRO A 64 0.33 12.10 -14.46
N ALA A 65 0.95 12.23 -13.28
CA ALA A 65 2.29 11.73 -13.00
C ALA A 65 2.30 10.33 -12.37
N LEU A 66 1.15 9.69 -12.16
CA LEU A 66 1.09 8.34 -11.62
C LEU A 66 1.79 7.33 -12.54
N GLU A 67 2.73 6.60 -11.96
CA GLU A 67 3.41 5.47 -12.59
C GLU A 67 3.07 4.12 -11.93
N ASP A 68 2.36 4.19 -10.80
CA ASP A 68 1.93 3.08 -9.96
C ASP A 68 0.50 3.38 -9.44
N TYR A 69 -0.25 2.32 -9.11
CA TYR A 69 -1.66 2.41 -8.70
C TYR A 69 -1.95 1.66 -7.39
N SER A 70 -0.91 1.26 -6.65
CA SER A 70 -1.02 0.49 -5.42
C SER A 70 -1.90 1.23 -4.41
N TYR A 71 -2.86 0.50 -3.83
CA TYR A 71 -3.80 1.00 -2.83
C TYR A 71 -4.71 2.18 -3.26
N ALA A 72 -4.71 2.57 -4.55
CA ALA A 72 -5.60 3.61 -5.05
C ALA A 72 -7.08 3.18 -5.01
N ALA A 73 -7.35 1.92 -5.38
CA ALA A 73 -8.70 1.35 -5.38
C ALA A 73 -9.22 1.14 -3.96
N GLU A 74 -8.38 0.63 -3.08
CA GLU A 74 -8.65 0.41 -1.65
C GLU A 74 -8.93 1.74 -0.96
N THR A 75 -8.17 2.79 -1.29
CA THR A 75 -8.42 4.15 -0.78
C THR A 75 -9.73 4.72 -1.31
N TYR A 76 -10.00 4.55 -2.60
CA TYR A 76 -11.26 4.99 -3.21
C TYR A 76 -12.46 4.33 -2.54
N ASP A 77 -12.43 3.00 -2.42
CA ASP A 77 -13.52 2.21 -1.85
C ASP A 77 -13.72 2.51 -0.35
N ALA A 78 -12.65 2.71 0.42
CA ALA A 78 -12.77 3.10 1.84
C ALA A 78 -13.58 4.39 2.01
N VAL A 79 -13.34 5.39 1.16
CA VAL A 79 -14.09 6.65 1.15
C VAL A 79 -15.54 6.44 0.74
N VAL A 80 -15.80 5.63 -0.30
CA VAL A 80 -17.16 5.31 -0.76
C VAL A 80 -17.95 4.55 0.30
N VAL A 81 -17.36 3.55 0.95
CA VAL A 81 -17.98 2.77 2.03
C VAL A 81 -18.40 3.66 3.19
N ILE A 82 -17.54 4.59 3.61
CA ILE A 82 -17.88 5.57 4.66
C ILE A 82 -19.09 6.42 4.25
N ALA A 83 -19.10 6.95 3.02
CA ALA A 83 -20.21 7.77 2.55
C ALA A 83 -21.53 6.98 2.46
N LEU A 84 -21.49 5.72 2.00
CA LEU A 84 -22.67 4.85 1.97
C LEU A 84 -23.17 4.51 3.37
N ALA A 85 -22.28 4.21 4.31
CA ALA A 85 -22.64 3.95 5.70
C ALA A 85 -23.32 5.17 6.35
N VAL A 86 -22.84 6.39 6.05
CA VAL A 86 -23.46 7.65 6.49
C VAL A 86 -24.86 7.83 5.91
N GLU A 87 -25.08 7.47 4.65
CA GLU A 87 -26.40 7.53 4.00
C GLU A 87 -27.40 6.52 4.60
N VAL A 88 -26.95 5.30 4.87
CA VAL A 88 -27.77 4.26 5.53
C VAL A 88 -28.13 4.68 6.96
N ALA A 89 -27.14 5.15 7.73
CA ALA A 89 -27.33 5.61 9.11
C ALA A 89 -28.09 6.95 9.20
N LYS A 90 -28.12 7.72 8.10
CA LYS A 90 -28.69 9.08 8.01
C LYS A 90 -28.03 10.05 8.99
N THR A 91 -26.75 9.83 9.28
CA THR A 91 -25.94 10.66 10.16
C THR A 91 -24.45 10.47 9.90
N ASP A 92 -23.69 11.54 10.10
CA ASP A 92 -22.23 11.59 10.22
C ASP A 92 -21.75 11.39 11.67
N GLY A 93 -22.67 11.13 12.60
CA GLY A 93 -22.37 10.74 13.98
C GLY A 93 -21.79 9.33 14.07
N ILE A 94 -21.25 8.97 15.24
CA ILE A 94 -20.57 7.69 15.48
C ILE A 94 -21.37 6.46 15.03
N GLU A 95 -22.70 6.58 14.99
CA GLU A 95 -23.63 5.53 14.62
C GLU A 95 -23.38 4.97 13.21
N PHE A 96 -22.86 5.76 12.25
CA PHE A 96 -22.60 5.25 10.89
C PHE A 96 -21.58 4.10 10.88
N ALA A 97 -20.68 4.04 11.85
CA ALA A 97 -19.69 2.97 11.93
C ALA A 97 -20.33 1.58 12.05
N SER A 98 -21.55 1.49 12.61
CA SER A 98 -22.29 0.22 12.72
C SER A 98 -22.80 -0.28 11.37
N GLU A 99 -22.90 0.59 10.36
CA GLU A 99 -23.40 0.25 9.03
C GLU A 99 -22.28 -0.18 8.09
N ILE A 100 -21.01 0.13 8.38
CA ILE A 100 -19.86 -0.12 7.48
C ILE A 100 -19.77 -1.59 7.04
N ASN A 101 -19.85 -2.54 7.97
CA ASN A 101 -19.80 -3.96 7.61
C ASN A 101 -21.05 -4.40 6.84
N GLY A 102 -22.19 -3.76 7.08
CA GLY A 102 -23.47 -4.10 6.47
C GLY A 102 -23.57 -3.67 5.01
N VAL A 103 -23.00 -2.51 4.66
CA VAL A 103 -23.07 -1.99 3.28
C VAL A 103 -22.26 -2.78 2.27
N THR A 104 -21.47 -3.78 2.70
CA THR A 104 -20.61 -4.60 1.82
C THR A 104 -20.96 -6.10 1.85
N ARG A 105 -22.15 -6.47 2.33
CA ARG A 105 -22.58 -7.88 2.41
C ARG A 105 -24.08 -8.09 2.25
N GLY A 106 -24.48 -9.16 1.57
CA GLY A 106 -25.81 -9.79 1.69
C GLY A 106 -26.99 -9.07 1.03
N GLY A 107 -26.82 -7.82 0.62
CA GLY A 107 -27.79 -7.01 -0.10
C GLY A 107 -27.74 -7.14 -1.63
N GLU A 108 -28.37 -6.17 -2.31
CA GLU A 108 -28.32 -6.04 -3.76
C GLU A 108 -26.98 -5.43 -4.21
N LYS A 109 -26.26 -6.15 -5.08
CA LYS A 109 -24.92 -5.73 -5.55
C LYS A 109 -24.97 -4.40 -6.29
N CYS A 110 -24.05 -3.50 -5.92
CA CYS A 110 -23.80 -2.24 -6.61
C CYS A 110 -22.30 -1.93 -6.57
N THR A 111 -21.78 -1.20 -7.57
CA THR A 111 -20.32 -1.12 -7.81
C THR A 111 -19.77 0.31 -7.77
N ASP A 112 -20.63 1.31 -7.68
CA ASP A 112 -20.25 2.72 -7.56
C ASP A 112 -21.19 3.46 -6.61
N TYR A 113 -20.72 4.60 -6.09
CA TYR A 113 -21.46 5.37 -5.10
C TYR A 113 -22.84 5.81 -5.62
N ALA A 114 -22.94 6.27 -6.88
CA ALA A 114 -24.19 6.79 -7.42
C ALA A 114 -25.26 5.71 -7.55
N GLY A 115 -24.89 4.53 -8.06
CA GLY A 115 -25.76 3.36 -8.15
C GLY A 115 -26.20 2.85 -6.79
N CYS A 116 -25.26 2.74 -5.84
CA CYS A 116 -25.57 2.33 -4.48
C CYS A 116 -26.47 3.34 -3.75
N LEU A 117 -26.23 4.64 -3.93
CA LEU A 117 -27.03 5.70 -3.33
C LEU A 117 -28.50 5.64 -3.77
N GLU A 118 -28.78 5.33 -5.03
CA GLU A 118 -30.15 5.18 -5.51
C GLU A 118 -30.86 3.98 -4.86
N LEU A 119 -30.16 2.87 -4.65
CA LEU A 119 -30.68 1.71 -3.91
C LEU A 119 -30.94 2.06 -2.43
N VAL A 120 -30.00 2.73 -1.77
CA VAL A 120 -30.15 3.19 -0.38
C VAL A 120 -31.36 4.13 -0.24
N LYS A 121 -31.54 5.09 -1.15
CA LYS A 121 -32.71 5.98 -1.19
C LYS A 121 -34.02 5.23 -1.40
N ALA A 122 -34.01 4.13 -2.15
CA ALA A 122 -35.15 3.25 -2.34
C ALA A 122 -35.46 2.37 -1.10
N GLY A 123 -34.59 2.37 -0.08
CA GLY A 123 -34.70 1.53 1.10
C GLY A 123 -34.26 0.08 0.84
N THR A 124 -33.45 -0.13 -0.19
CA THR A 124 -32.86 -1.43 -0.52
C THR A 124 -31.60 -1.64 0.30
N ASP A 125 -31.46 -2.85 0.86
CA ASP A 125 -30.22 -3.32 1.48
C ASP A 125 -29.17 -3.53 0.38
N ILE A 126 -28.00 -2.91 0.51
CA ILE A 126 -26.97 -2.90 -0.54
C ILE A 126 -25.82 -3.82 -0.21
N ASP A 127 -25.13 -4.25 -1.25
CA ASP A 127 -23.88 -4.99 -1.16
C ASP A 127 -22.87 -4.31 -2.10
N TYR A 128 -22.14 -3.32 -1.57
CA TYR A 128 -21.15 -2.58 -2.32
C TYR A 128 -19.93 -3.46 -2.60
N ASP A 129 -19.67 -3.65 -3.90
CA ASP A 129 -18.54 -4.39 -4.41
C ASP A 129 -17.76 -3.47 -5.36
N GLY A 130 -16.85 -2.70 -4.75
CA GLY A 130 -16.15 -1.59 -5.36
C GLY A 130 -15.01 -1.99 -6.28
N VAL A 131 -14.07 -1.07 -6.46
CA VAL A 131 -12.95 -1.23 -7.39
C VAL A 131 -11.94 -2.27 -6.90
N SER A 132 -11.69 -2.31 -5.60
CA SER A 132 -10.75 -3.21 -4.92
C SER A 132 -11.36 -4.53 -4.46
N GLY A 133 -12.66 -4.74 -4.70
CA GLY A 133 -13.45 -5.83 -4.13
C GLY A 133 -12.92 -7.26 -4.40
N PRO A 134 -13.50 -8.26 -3.71
CA PRO A 134 -14.68 -8.18 -2.83
C PRO A 134 -14.40 -7.65 -1.41
N LEU A 135 -15.22 -6.70 -0.93
CA LEU A 135 -15.10 -6.05 0.40
C LEU A 135 -15.94 -6.71 1.51
N GLU A 136 -16.08 -8.03 1.48
CA GLU A 136 -16.94 -8.79 2.39
C GLU A 136 -16.38 -8.78 3.84
N PHE A 137 -16.84 -7.84 4.68
CA PHE A 137 -16.05 -7.22 5.75
C PHE A 137 -15.97 -7.81 7.16
N SER A 138 -16.05 -9.11 7.43
CA SER A 138 -16.12 -9.68 8.80
C SER A 138 -16.87 -8.84 9.89
N GLY A 139 -16.75 -9.19 11.16
CA GLY A 139 -17.27 -8.39 12.27
C GLY A 139 -16.29 -7.36 12.81
N ASN A 140 -15.00 -7.57 12.57
CA ASN A 140 -13.88 -6.73 13.01
C ASN A 140 -13.41 -5.73 11.94
N GLY A 141 -14.17 -5.56 10.85
CA GLY A 141 -13.95 -4.47 9.89
C GLY A 141 -12.81 -4.71 8.88
N GLU A 142 -12.58 -5.96 8.50
CA GLU A 142 -11.57 -6.34 7.50
C GLU A 142 -12.15 -7.34 6.49
N PRO A 143 -11.66 -7.37 5.24
CA PRO A 143 -12.19 -8.26 4.23
C PRO A 143 -11.86 -9.73 4.55
N THR A 144 -12.86 -10.59 4.35
CA THR A 144 -12.73 -12.05 4.45
C THR A 144 -12.26 -12.70 3.16
N GLN A 145 -12.18 -11.94 2.06
CA GLN A 145 -11.72 -12.38 0.75
C GLN A 145 -10.85 -11.28 0.15
N ALA A 146 -9.80 -11.65 -0.57
CA ALA A 146 -8.96 -10.69 -1.25
C ALA A 146 -8.26 -11.31 -2.45
N SER A 147 -7.97 -10.46 -3.44
CA SER A 147 -7.08 -10.78 -4.53
C SER A 147 -5.65 -10.34 -4.20
N TYR A 148 -4.69 -11.21 -4.45
CA TYR A 148 -3.27 -10.92 -4.33
C TYR A 148 -2.62 -10.95 -5.70
N GLY A 149 -1.91 -9.88 -6.03
CA GLY A 149 -1.01 -9.85 -7.18
C GLY A 149 0.29 -10.57 -6.83
N VAL A 150 0.67 -11.56 -7.62
CA VAL A 150 2.03 -12.12 -7.64
C VAL A 150 2.79 -11.40 -8.73
N GLN A 151 3.56 -10.38 -8.34
CA GLN A 151 4.35 -9.55 -9.23
C GLN A 151 5.74 -10.15 -9.46
N VAL A 152 6.35 -9.82 -10.60
CA VAL A 152 7.70 -10.27 -10.97
C VAL A 152 8.49 -9.10 -11.54
N PHE A 153 9.72 -8.91 -11.07
CA PHE A 153 10.64 -7.94 -11.67
C PHE A 153 11.18 -8.43 -13.02
N GLY A 154 11.18 -7.55 -14.01
CA GLY A 154 11.72 -7.74 -15.36
C GLY A 154 13.22 -7.42 -15.47
N GLU A 155 13.72 -7.50 -16.70
CA GLU A 155 15.13 -7.25 -17.05
C GLU A 155 15.54 -5.78 -16.89
N ASP A 156 14.60 -4.86 -16.68
CA ASP A 156 14.80 -3.43 -16.48
C ASP A 156 14.67 -3.01 -15.00
N ASN A 157 14.64 -3.97 -14.07
CA ASN A 157 14.33 -3.74 -12.65
C ASN A 157 12.97 -3.10 -12.41
N ARG A 158 12.01 -3.19 -13.34
CA ARG A 158 10.61 -2.77 -13.12
C ARG A 158 9.70 -3.98 -12.98
N ILE A 159 8.50 -3.77 -12.45
CA ILE A 159 7.46 -4.80 -12.45
C ILE A 159 7.05 -5.09 -13.89
N ASP A 160 7.11 -6.37 -14.28
CA ASP A 160 6.62 -6.85 -15.55
C ASP A 160 5.14 -7.22 -15.41
N ASP A 161 4.26 -6.25 -15.68
CA ASP A 161 2.81 -6.41 -15.59
C ASP A 161 2.28 -7.59 -16.43
N SER A 162 2.98 -7.96 -17.51
CA SER A 162 2.59 -9.11 -18.33
C SER A 162 2.81 -10.46 -17.65
N LYS A 163 3.60 -10.48 -16.58
CA LYS A 163 3.87 -11.64 -15.72
C LYS A 163 3.09 -11.62 -14.41
N THR A 164 2.40 -10.52 -14.08
CA THR A 164 1.58 -10.44 -12.88
C THR A 164 0.43 -11.44 -12.98
N THR A 165 0.29 -12.27 -11.95
CA THR A 165 -0.83 -13.21 -11.81
C THR A 165 -1.64 -12.87 -10.57
N PHE A 166 -2.92 -13.20 -10.56
CA PHE A 166 -3.83 -12.90 -9.46
C PHE A 166 -4.21 -14.19 -8.74
N VAL A 167 -4.14 -14.17 -7.41
CA VAL A 167 -4.50 -15.27 -6.53
C VAL A 167 -5.61 -14.79 -5.61
N GLU A 168 -6.79 -15.38 -5.74
CA GLU A 168 -7.87 -15.18 -4.80
C GLU A 168 -7.60 -15.98 -3.52
N ALA A 169 -7.70 -15.31 -2.38
CA ALA A 169 -7.56 -15.90 -1.07
C ALA A 169 -8.80 -15.59 -0.22
N ALA A 170 -9.31 -16.61 0.47
CA ALA A 170 -10.40 -16.48 1.42
C ALA A 170 -9.90 -16.79 2.82
N ALA A 171 -10.30 -15.97 3.78
CA ALA A 171 -10.08 -16.21 5.20
C ALA A 171 -10.80 -17.50 5.61
N PRO A 172 -10.27 -18.25 6.59
CA PRO A 172 -10.97 -19.41 7.10
C PRO A 172 -12.31 -18.98 7.73
N ALA A 173 -13.28 -19.89 7.76
CA ALA A 173 -14.64 -19.57 8.19
C ALA A 173 -14.75 -19.04 9.63
N ASP A 174 -13.75 -19.31 10.47
CA ASP A 174 -13.66 -18.80 11.85
C ASP A 174 -13.05 -17.39 11.96
N ALA A 175 -12.56 -16.82 10.84
CA ALA A 175 -12.14 -15.42 10.75
C ALA A 175 -13.31 -14.47 10.46
N ASP A 176 -14.46 -14.97 9.99
CA ASP A 176 -15.71 -14.22 9.95
C ASP A 176 -16.33 -14.22 11.34
N VAL A 177 -16.16 -13.11 12.05
CA VAL A 177 -16.57 -12.95 13.45
C VAL A 177 -17.83 -12.10 13.58
N ASP A 178 -18.49 -12.19 14.73
CA ASP A 178 -19.63 -11.33 15.04
C ASP A 178 -19.20 -9.85 15.05
N GLN A 179 -20.10 -8.97 14.61
CA GLN A 179 -19.88 -7.52 14.57
C GLN A 179 -19.44 -6.98 15.93
N VAL A 180 -18.30 -6.28 15.93
CA VAL A 180 -17.81 -5.57 17.10
C VAL A 180 -18.73 -4.36 17.38
N PRO A 181 -19.31 -4.24 18.59
CA PRO A 181 -20.19 -3.12 18.90
C PRO A 181 -19.45 -1.78 18.88
N VAL A 182 -20.07 -0.77 18.29
CA VAL A 182 -19.59 0.61 18.34
C VAL A 182 -19.75 1.18 19.75
N VAL A 183 -18.65 1.66 20.35
CA VAL A 183 -18.65 2.22 21.71
C VAL A 183 -18.13 3.65 21.74
N GLY A 184 -18.99 4.59 22.10
CA GLY A 184 -18.62 5.99 22.26
C GLY A 184 -19.82 6.92 22.06
N THR A 185 -19.54 8.22 21.98
CA THR A 185 -20.54 9.22 21.63
C THR A 185 -19.88 10.30 20.78
N ARG A 186 -20.39 10.52 19.57
CA ARG A 186 -20.06 11.66 18.72
C ARG A 186 -21.31 12.00 17.92
N ALA A 187 -21.85 13.19 18.13
CA ALA A 187 -23.04 13.65 17.40
C ALA A 187 -22.62 14.15 16.01
N GLY A 188 -23.42 13.84 15.00
CA GLY A 188 -23.28 14.41 13.67
C GLY A 188 -23.64 15.89 13.62
N ASP A 189 -22.98 16.64 12.73
CA ASP A 189 -23.30 18.03 12.39
C ASP A 189 -24.01 18.15 11.02
N GLY A 190 -24.19 17.01 10.34
CA GLY A 190 -24.85 16.88 9.05
C GLY A 190 -23.97 17.28 7.86
N GLU A 191 -22.65 17.31 8.01
CA GLU A 191 -21.67 17.52 6.94
C GLU A 191 -20.51 16.54 7.08
N LEU A 192 -20.45 15.56 6.18
CA LEU A 192 -19.39 14.55 6.18
C LEU A 192 -18.02 15.18 5.81
N LYS A 193 -17.10 15.16 6.76
CA LYS A 193 -15.69 15.55 6.64
C LYS A 193 -14.80 14.33 6.81
N ILE A 194 -14.01 14.05 5.77
CA ILE A 194 -13.09 12.92 5.78
C ILE A 194 -11.66 13.45 5.75
N GLY A 195 -10.89 13.14 6.78
CA GLY A 195 -9.45 13.38 6.83
C GLY A 195 -8.67 12.24 6.17
N SER A 196 -7.39 12.47 5.88
CA SER A 196 -6.46 11.39 5.56
C SER A 196 -5.11 11.54 6.27
N ILE A 197 -4.49 10.41 6.59
CA ILE A 197 -3.13 10.27 7.07
C ILE A 197 -2.39 9.30 6.15
N LEU A 198 -2.30 9.66 4.87
CA LEU A 198 -1.60 8.88 3.84
C LEU A 198 -0.14 9.36 3.75
N PRO A 199 0.81 8.52 3.33
CA PRO A 199 2.23 8.83 3.43
C PRO A 199 2.64 9.86 2.37
N GLN A 200 2.92 11.10 2.81
CA GLN A 200 3.59 12.11 1.97
C GLN A 200 5.09 12.12 2.20
N THR A 201 5.51 11.76 3.41
CA THR A 201 6.91 11.61 3.80
C THR A 201 7.15 10.25 4.45
N GLY A 202 8.42 9.92 4.64
CA GLY A 202 8.83 8.69 5.30
C GLY A 202 9.02 7.51 4.33
N SER A 203 9.23 6.34 4.92
CA SER A 203 9.62 5.10 4.22
C SER A 203 8.56 4.52 3.28
N LEU A 204 7.32 4.98 3.38
CA LEU A 204 6.20 4.60 2.51
C LEU A 204 5.72 5.73 1.59
N ALA A 205 6.45 6.84 1.47
CA ALA A 205 6.02 7.99 0.66
C ALA A 205 5.73 7.66 -0.82
N PHE A 206 6.27 6.55 -1.33
CA PHE A 206 5.99 6.06 -2.68
C PHE A 206 4.54 5.59 -2.87
N LEU A 207 3.83 5.19 -1.81
CA LEU A 207 2.41 4.84 -1.84
C LEU A 207 1.49 6.07 -1.86
N GLY A 208 2.01 7.23 -1.45
CA GLY A 208 1.22 8.46 -1.31
C GLY A 208 0.49 8.88 -2.58
N PRO A 209 1.18 9.08 -3.71
CA PRO A 209 0.54 9.57 -4.94
C PRO A 209 -0.70 8.75 -5.37
N PRO A 210 -0.63 7.41 -5.55
CA PRO A 210 -1.81 6.65 -5.92
C PRO A 210 -2.92 6.67 -4.87
N GLU A 211 -2.59 6.57 -3.57
CA GLU A 211 -3.59 6.63 -2.50
C GLU A 211 -4.30 8.00 -2.47
N PHE A 212 -3.57 9.11 -2.57
CA PHE A 212 -4.17 10.45 -2.62
C PHE A 212 -5.01 10.66 -3.87
N ALA A 213 -4.63 10.10 -5.02
CA ALA A 213 -5.44 10.15 -6.22
C ALA A 213 -6.76 9.38 -6.06
N GLY A 214 -6.72 8.19 -5.44
CA GLY A 214 -7.92 7.43 -5.09
C GLY A 214 -8.84 8.17 -4.12
N PHE A 215 -8.26 8.80 -3.10
CA PHE A 215 -8.98 9.64 -2.14
C PHE A 215 -9.70 10.81 -2.82
N ASP A 216 -8.97 11.59 -3.62
CA ASP A 216 -9.52 12.76 -4.31
C ASP A 216 -10.58 12.35 -5.35
N LEU A 217 -10.39 11.23 -6.05
CA LEU A 217 -11.35 10.70 -7.02
C LEU A 217 -12.67 10.28 -6.36
N ALA A 218 -12.61 9.58 -5.22
CA ALA A 218 -13.82 9.16 -4.50
C ALA A 218 -14.64 10.36 -4.02
N ILE A 219 -13.99 11.37 -3.44
CA ILE A 219 -14.65 12.62 -3.02
C ILE A 219 -15.31 13.31 -4.22
N ALA A 220 -14.63 13.37 -5.37
CA ALA A 220 -15.18 13.97 -6.58
C ALA A 220 -16.45 13.25 -7.07
N ASP A 221 -16.44 11.91 -7.08
CA ASP A 221 -17.58 11.10 -7.51
C ASP A 221 -18.77 11.23 -6.57
N ILE A 222 -18.52 11.17 -5.26
CA ILE A 222 -19.56 11.32 -4.25
C ILE A 222 -20.24 12.68 -4.42
N ASN A 223 -19.46 13.75 -4.57
CA ASN A 223 -20.00 15.10 -4.74
C ASN A 223 -20.73 15.27 -6.08
N ALA A 224 -20.23 14.65 -7.16
CA ALA A 224 -20.93 14.62 -8.44
C ALA A 224 -22.29 13.90 -8.38
N ALA A 225 -22.43 12.91 -7.48
CA ALA A 225 -23.68 12.19 -7.23
C ALA A 225 -24.65 12.89 -6.26
N GLY A 226 -24.30 14.10 -5.77
CA GLY A 226 -25.13 14.89 -4.85
C GLY A 226 -24.64 14.88 -3.40
N GLY A 227 -23.45 14.35 -3.15
CA GLY A 227 -22.78 14.36 -1.86
C GLY A 227 -23.31 13.31 -0.88
N ALA A 228 -23.02 13.51 0.41
CA ALA A 228 -23.53 12.72 1.53
C ALA A 228 -24.47 13.57 2.39
N LEU A 229 -25.60 13.01 2.82
CA LEU A 229 -26.68 13.72 3.52
C LEU A 229 -27.18 14.95 2.73
N GLY A 230 -27.06 14.90 1.40
CA GLY A 230 -27.41 15.99 0.50
C GLY A 230 -26.46 17.19 0.52
N LYS A 231 -25.23 17.03 1.01
CA LYS A 231 -24.17 18.05 0.98
C LYS A 231 -22.87 17.46 0.44
N ASP A 232 -22.08 18.31 -0.20
CA ASP A 232 -20.74 17.94 -0.63
C ASP A 232 -19.88 17.47 0.57
N VAL A 233 -19.20 16.35 0.39
CA VAL A 233 -18.20 15.82 1.31
C VAL A 233 -16.94 16.67 1.24
N VAL A 234 -16.37 16.96 2.42
CA VAL A 234 -15.13 17.73 2.55
C VAL A 234 -13.95 16.79 2.82
N GLY A 235 -13.01 16.71 1.87
CA GLY A 235 -11.76 15.97 2.03
C GLY A 235 -10.63 16.83 2.62
N ILE A 236 -9.90 16.32 3.62
CA ILE A 236 -8.76 16.99 4.26
C ILE A 236 -7.53 16.10 4.23
N LYS A 237 -6.61 16.38 3.29
CA LYS A 237 -5.37 15.61 3.14
C LYS A 237 -4.36 15.91 4.25
N GLY A 238 -3.65 14.87 4.69
CA GLY A 238 -2.61 14.99 5.70
C GLY A 238 -1.57 13.88 5.61
N ASP A 239 -0.40 14.14 6.17
CA ASP A 239 0.76 13.23 6.14
C ASP A 239 0.77 12.30 7.35
N SER A 240 1.17 11.05 7.14
CA SER A 240 1.45 10.07 8.19
C SER A 240 2.89 10.16 8.71
N GLY A 241 3.87 10.48 7.85
CA GLY A 241 5.27 10.22 8.12
C GLY A 241 5.55 8.77 8.50
N ASP A 242 6.54 8.56 9.36
CA ASP A 242 6.93 7.25 9.93
C ASP A 242 6.67 7.20 11.44
N THR A 243 6.77 6.02 12.04
CA THR A 243 6.74 5.81 13.51
C THR A 243 7.85 6.54 14.27
N THR A 244 8.84 7.07 13.55
CA THR A 244 9.99 7.80 14.10
C THR A 244 9.73 9.31 14.23
N THR A 245 8.60 9.79 13.71
CA THR A 245 8.19 11.20 13.78
C THR A 245 6.84 11.33 14.47
N ASP A 246 6.50 12.56 14.87
CA ASP A 246 5.17 12.87 15.41
C ASP A 246 4.17 13.30 14.31
N THR A 247 4.46 13.04 13.04
CA THR A 247 3.71 13.61 11.90
C THR A 247 2.24 13.19 11.93
N ALA A 248 1.96 11.87 11.94
CA ALA A 248 0.58 11.37 12.04
C ALA A 248 -0.17 11.92 13.27
N SER A 249 0.48 11.95 14.43
CA SER A 249 -0.13 12.45 15.67
C SER A 249 -0.57 13.91 15.55
N LYS A 250 0.27 14.77 14.94
CA LYS A 250 -0.04 16.19 14.69
C LYS A 250 -1.11 16.37 13.62
N THR A 251 -1.06 15.57 12.56
CA THR A 251 -2.08 15.57 11.50
C THR A 251 -3.46 15.23 12.07
N VAL A 252 -3.53 14.18 12.88
CA VAL A 252 -4.78 13.78 13.57
C VAL A 252 -5.27 14.89 14.49
N ASP A 253 -4.41 15.51 15.31
CA ASP A 253 -4.84 16.63 16.19
C ASP A 253 -5.44 17.79 15.39
N ALA A 254 -4.86 18.12 14.24
CA ALA A 254 -5.36 19.17 13.36
C ALA A 254 -6.69 18.78 12.70
N GLN A 255 -6.87 17.53 12.28
CA GLN A 255 -8.10 17.03 11.67
C GLN A 255 -9.24 16.90 12.68
N LEU A 256 -8.97 16.40 13.89
CA LEU A 256 -9.94 16.36 14.97
C LEU A 256 -10.41 17.78 15.35
N SER A 257 -9.50 18.76 15.34
CA SER A 257 -9.86 20.18 15.54
C SER A 257 -10.72 20.76 14.42
N GLN A 258 -10.76 20.12 13.26
CA GLN A 258 -11.62 20.45 12.12
C GLN A 258 -12.91 19.61 12.08
N ASN A 259 -13.19 18.84 13.14
CA ASN A 259 -14.36 17.97 13.28
C ASN A 259 -14.49 16.92 12.15
N VAL A 260 -13.40 16.28 11.73
CA VAL A 260 -13.53 15.11 10.82
C VAL A 260 -14.36 13.99 11.44
N ASP A 261 -15.12 13.26 10.63
CA ASP A 261 -15.96 12.12 11.03
C ASP A 261 -15.24 10.79 10.80
N ALA A 262 -14.37 10.76 9.80
CA ALA A 262 -13.52 9.63 9.48
C ALA A 262 -12.12 10.09 9.05
N ILE A 263 -11.13 9.21 9.21
CA ILE A 263 -9.75 9.40 8.77
C ILE A 263 -9.33 8.18 7.96
N ILE A 264 -8.95 8.40 6.70
CA ILE A 264 -8.39 7.36 5.84
C ILE A 264 -6.89 7.20 6.12
N GLY A 265 -6.44 5.97 6.31
CA GLY A 265 -5.05 5.64 6.64
C GLY A 265 -4.83 5.19 8.10
N ALA A 266 -3.59 5.02 8.55
CA ALA A 266 -2.36 5.16 7.77
C ALA A 266 -2.05 3.88 6.99
N ALA A 267 -1.24 4.01 5.93
CA ALA A 267 -0.76 2.86 5.17
C ALA A 267 0.12 1.93 6.03
N SER A 268 0.95 2.50 6.92
CA SER A 268 1.74 1.71 7.88
C SER A 268 0.88 1.21 9.05
N SER A 269 0.95 -0.10 9.31
CA SER A 269 0.42 -0.72 10.54
C SER A 269 1.01 -0.09 11.80
N GLY A 270 2.33 0.14 11.79
CA GLY A 270 3.04 0.75 12.92
C GLY A 270 2.56 2.17 13.19
N VAL A 271 2.39 2.99 12.16
CA VAL A 271 1.89 4.37 12.32
C VAL A 271 0.45 4.38 12.81
N SER A 272 -0.41 3.51 12.27
CA SER A 272 -1.82 3.41 12.70
C SER A 272 -1.93 3.08 14.18
N LEU A 273 -1.12 2.15 14.69
CA LEU A 273 -1.06 1.80 16.11
C LEU A 273 -0.61 2.97 17.02
N THR A 274 0.02 4.02 16.48
CA THR A 274 0.38 5.22 17.27
C THR A 274 -0.77 6.22 17.44
N VAL A 275 -1.80 6.16 16.60
CA VAL A 275 -2.88 7.16 16.55
C VAL A 275 -4.28 6.58 16.74
N ILE A 276 -4.47 5.26 16.58
CA ILE A 276 -5.77 4.60 16.66
C ILE A 276 -6.53 4.95 17.95
N ASP A 277 -5.88 4.87 19.11
CA ASP A 277 -6.50 5.23 20.39
C ASP A 277 -6.97 6.69 20.44
N LYS A 278 -6.23 7.60 19.81
CA LYS A 278 -6.58 9.03 19.74
C LYS A 278 -7.81 9.23 18.87
N ILE A 279 -7.85 8.58 17.71
CA ILE A 279 -8.94 8.69 16.73
C ILE A 279 -10.23 8.08 17.31
N THR A 280 -10.17 6.85 17.80
CA THR A 280 -11.34 6.13 18.32
C THR A 280 -11.83 6.72 19.65
N ALA A 281 -10.96 7.31 20.48
CA ALA A 281 -11.39 8.06 21.67
C ALA A 281 -12.18 9.32 21.32
N ALA A 282 -11.99 9.90 20.14
CA ALA A 282 -12.79 11.02 19.63
C ALA A 282 -14.12 10.57 18.98
N GLY A 283 -14.38 9.26 18.90
CA GLY A 283 -15.54 8.70 18.20
C GLY A 283 -15.46 8.85 16.68
N VAL A 284 -14.26 9.01 16.14
CA VAL A 284 -13.98 9.13 14.70
C VAL A 284 -13.58 7.76 14.16
N VAL A 285 -14.03 7.44 12.95
CA VAL A 285 -13.64 6.19 12.28
C VAL A 285 -12.23 6.31 11.72
N GLN A 286 -11.41 5.29 11.91
CA GLN A 286 -10.16 5.11 11.17
C GLN A 286 -10.35 4.01 10.13
N PHE A 287 -10.03 4.27 8.87
CA PHE A 287 -10.16 3.28 7.80
C PHE A 287 -8.88 3.23 6.98
N SER A 288 -8.06 2.19 7.13
CA SER A 288 -6.82 2.09 6.36
C SER A 288 -7.03 1.42 5.00
N PRO A 289 -6.42 1.95 3.93
CA PRO A 289 -6.42 1.25 2.65
C PRO A 289 -5.41 0.09 2.60
N ALA A 290 -4.33 0.11 3.41
CA ALA A 290 -3.14 -0.70 3.12
C ALA A 290 -2.58 -1.52 4.30
N ASN A 291 -2.91 -1.23 5.56
CA ASN A 291 -2.19 -1.86 6.67
C ASN A 291 -2.65 -3.31 6.96
N THR A 292 -1.70 -4.24 7.04
CA THR A 292 -1.98 -5.68 7.05
C THR A 292 -1.75 -6.39 8.39
N SER A 293 -1.08 -5.75 9.37
CA SER A 293 -0.72 -6.39 10.65
C SER A 293 -1.91 -7.06 11.33
N LYS A 294 -1.79 -8.35 11.66
CA LYS A 294 -2.81 -9.10 12.43
C LYS A 294 -3.10 -8.50 13.81
N ARG A 295 -2.21 -7.65 14.33
CA ARG A 295 -2.42 -6.95 15.61
C ARG A 295 -3.64 -6.02 15.55
N LEU A 296 -3.97 -5.52 14.35
CA LEU A 296 -5.12 -4.63 14.14
C LEU A 296 -6.45 -5.41 14.14
N SER A 297 -6.46 -6.68 13.70
CA SER A 297 -7.66 -7.53 13.67
C SER A 297 -8.32 -7.77 15.03
N THR A 298 -7.57 -7.62 16.12
CA THR A 298 -8.06 -7.83 17.49
C THR A 298 -7.80 -6.62 18.37
N TYR A 299 -7.56 -5.45 17.79
CA TYR A 299 -7.32 -4.23 18.56
C TYR A 299 -8.61 -3.78 19.25
N ASP A 300 -8.52 -3.22 20.46
CA ASP A 300 -9.69 -2.65 21.14
C ASP A 300 -9.98 -1.26 20.56
N ASP A 301 -10.54 -1.23 19.36
CA ASP A 301 -10.80 -0.01 18.59
C ASP A 301 -12.20 0.58 18.81
N LYS A 302 -13.03 -0.05 19.66
CA LYS A 302 -14.41 0.35 19.95
C LYS A 302 -15.37 0.26 18.75
N GLY A 303 -15.12 -0.63 17.79
CA GLY A 303 -15.89 -0.77 16.56
C GLY A 303 -15.67 0.38 15.58
N LEU A 304 -14.52 1.06 15.64
CA LEU A 304 -14.24 2.28 14.87
C LEU A 304 -13.02 2.18 13.97
N TYR A 305 -12.40 1.01 13.87
CA TYR A 305 -11.30 0.77 12.95
C TYR A 305 -11.71 -0.24 11.88
N PHE A 306 -11.33 0.06 10.64
CA PHE A 306 -11.59 -0.76 9.47
C PHE A 306 -10.36 -0.77 8.55
N ARG A 307 -10.27 -1.76 7.68
CA ARG A 307 -9.27 -1.79 6.61
C ARG A 307 -9.78 -2.44 5.33
N ALA A 308 -9.33 -1.92 4.20
CA ALA A 308 -9.62 -2.50 2.88
C ALA A 308 -8.59 -3.56 2.50
N ALA A 309 -7.33 -3.43 2.96
CA ALA A 309 -6.34 -4.48 2.78
C ALA A 309 -6.62 -5.68 3.71
N PRO A 310 -6.44 -6.93 3.23
CA PRO A 310 -6.54 -8.14 4.05
C PRO A 310 -5.40 -8.25 5.08
N SER A 311 -5.62 -9.10 6.09
CA SER A 311 -4.62 -9.42 7.11
C SER A 311 -3.39 -10.16 6.57
N ASP A 312 -2.22 -9.95 7.20
CA ASP A 312 -0.99 -10.74 7.02
C ASP A 312 -1.20 -12.25 7.20
N ILE A 313 -2.24 -12.67 7.93
CA ILE A 313 -2.62 -14.09 8.05
C ILE A 313 -2.88 -14.69 6.66
N LEU A 314 -3.54 -13.94 5.78
CA LEU A 314 -3.82 -14.35 4.40
C LEU A 314 -2.56 -14.24 3.53
N GLN A 315 -1.87 -13.11 3.58
CA GLN A 315 -0.71 -12.87 2.72
C GLN A 315 0.44 -13.82 3.03
N GLY A 316 0.69 -14.14 4.31
CA GLY A 316 1.71 -15.10 4.71
C GLY A 316 1.45 -16.49 4.13
N ALA A 317 0.19 -16.90 4.00
CA ALA A 317 -0.20 -18.15 3.36
C ALA A 317 -0.01 -18.10 1.83
N VAL A 318 -0.43 -17.01 1.17
CA VAL A 318 -0.26 -16.83 -0.28
C VAL A 318 1.22 -16.79 -0.66
N LEU A 319 2.03 -16.03 0.07
CA LEU A 319 3.47 -15.93 -0.17
C LEU A 319 4.18 -17.27 0.07
N ALA A 320 3.79 -18.02 1.11
CA ALA A 320 4.31 -19.36 1.34
C ALA A 320 3.97 -20.31 0.19
N ASP A 321 2.75 -20.25 -0.36
CA ASP A 321 2.34 -21.08 -1.50
C ASP A 321 3.12 -20.75 -2.77
N VAL A 322 3.37 -19.46 -3.04
CA VAL A 322 4.22 -19.02 -4.15
C VAL A 322 5.64 -19.57 -4.00
N ILE A 323 6.23 -19.43 -2.82
CA ILE A 323 7.60 -19.91 -2.51
C ILE A 323 7.69 -21.44 -2.65
N ALA A 324 6.73 -22.17 -2.09
CA ALA A 324 6.68 -23.63 -2.14
C ALA A 324 6.44 -24.15 -3.56
N SER A 325 5.54 -23.51 -4.32
CA SER A 325 5.21 -23.86 -5.72
C SER A 325 6.39 -23.64 -6.66
N ASP A 326 7.24 -22.66 -6.36
CA ASP A 326 8.51 -22.48 -7.07
C ASP A 326 9.55 -23.55 -6.72
N GLY A 327 9.28 -24.44 -5.76
CA GLY A 327 10.15 -25.55 -5.37
C GLY A 327 11.26 -25.16 -4.41
N ALA A 328 11.08 -24.10 -3.61
CA ALA A 328 11.98 -23.79 -2.51
C ALA A 328 11.86 -24.83 -1.39
N SER A 329 12.96 -25.14 -0.72
CA SER A 329 13.01 -26.09 0.39
C SER A 329 13.65 -25.53 1.66
N LYS A 330 14.47 -24.47 1.52
CA LYS A 330 15.21 -23.81 2.59
C LYS A 330 15.10 -22.30 2.45
N VAL A 331 14.21 -21.71 3.24
CA VAL A 331 13.91 -20.29 3.18
C VAL A 331 14.62 -19.55 4.29
N ALA A 332 15.25 -18.43 3.97
CA ALA A 332 15.59 -17.41 4.95
C ALA A 332 14.52 -16.32 4.94
N ILE A 333 14.13 -15.84 6.13
CA ILE A 333 13.25 -14.69 6.29
C ILE A 333 14.08 -13.54 6.85
N ILE A 334 14.01 -12.36 6.24
CA ILE A 334 14.54 -11.11 6.77
C ILE A 334 13.40 -10.10 6.90
N ALA A 335 13.21 -9.54 8.08
CA ALA A 335 12.03 -8.72 8.36
C ALA A 335 12.36 -7.49 9.22
N ARG A 336 11.71 -6.36 8.95
CA ARG A 336 11.83 -5.13 9.74
C ARG A 336 11.28 -5.32 11.16
N ASN A 337 11.87 -4.61 12.12
CA ASN A 337 11.52 -4.70 13.54
C ASN A 337 10.30 -3.83 13.93
N ASP A 338 9.15 -4.10 13.34
CA ASP A 338 7.89 -3.49 13.75
C ASP A 338 6.72 -4.50 13.75
N ALA A 339 5.52 -4.01 14.09
CA ALA A 339 4.32 -4.85 14.21
C ALA A 339 3.87 -5.48 12.89
N TYR A 340 4.24 -4.90 11.75
CA TYR A 340 3.99 -5.47 10.43
C TYR A 340 5.05 -6.53 10.12
N GLY A 341 6.34 -6.14 10.14
CA GLY A 341 7.43 -7.03 9.73
C GLY A 341 7.53 -8.30 10.57
N THR A 342 7.46 -8.16 11.90
CA THR A 342 7.53 -9.33 12.80
C THR A 342 6.26 -10.18 12.75
N GLY A 343 5.09 -9.57 12.53
CA GLY A 343 3.82 -10.27 12.40
C GLY A 343 3.76 -11.13 11.14
N LEU A 344 4.04 -10.53 9.99
CA LEU A 344 4.07 -11.24 8.71
C LEU A 344 5.17 -12.31 8.67
N ALA A 345 6.35 -12.06 9.28
CA ALA A 345 7.41 -13.07 9.36
C ALA A 345 6.97 -14.32 10.13
N GLU A 346 6.24 -14.15 11.23
CA GLU A 346 5.69 -15.26 12.02
C GLU A 346 4.66 -16.06 11.21
N ASP A 347 3.73 -15.38 10.53
CA ASP A 347 2.66 -16.03 9.76
C ASP A 347 3.19 -16.72 8.49
N LEU A 348 4.16 -16.09 7.81
CA LEU A 348 4.88 -16.68 6.69
C LEU A 348 5.63 -17.94 7.11
N LYS A 349 6.40 -17.87 8.22
CA LYS A 349 7.13 -19.02 8.75
C LYS A 349 6.21 -20.20 9.05
N LYS A 350 5.11 -19.94 9.76
CA LYS A 350 4.11 -20.97 10.08
C LYS A 350 3.55 -21.62 8.81
N SER A 351 3.28 -20.82 7.79
CA SER A 351 2.73 -21.29 6.51
C SER A 351 3.75 -22.09 5.69
N LEU A 352 5.01 -21.65 5.65
CA LEU A 352 6.12 -22.38 5.01
C LEU A 352 6.36 -23.74 5.68
N GLU A 353 6.43 -23.77 7.02
CA GLU A 353 6.63 -25.02 7.77
C GLU A 353 5.46 -25.99 7.55
N ALA A 354 4.21 -25.49 7.49
CA ALA A 354 3.03 -26.28 7.17
C ALA A 354 3.07 -26.85 5.73
N ALA A 355 3.68 -26.12 4.79
CA ALA A 355 3.93 -26.56 3.42
C ALA A 355 5.16 -27.50 3.28
N GLY A 356 5.87 -27.80 4.38
CA GLY A 356 7.05 -28.66 4.38
C GLY A 356 8.34 -27.97 3.94
N VAL A 357 8.37 -26.63 3.94
CA VAL A 357 9.55 -25.81 3.66
C VAL A 357 10.27 -25.46 4.96
N GLU A 358 11.59 -25.67 5.03
CA GLU A 358 12.40 -25.38 6.22
C GLU A 358 12.76 -23.89 6.27
N VAL A 359 12.45 -23.21 7.38
CA VAL A 359 12.97 -21.84 7.63
C VAL A 359 14.33 -21.95 8.32
N VAL A 360 15.41 -21.77 7.56
CA VAL A 360 16.79 -22.00 8.02
C VAL A 360 17.34 -20.87 8.88
N ILE A 361 16.82 -19.66 8.69
CA ILE A 361 17.14 -18.49 9.51
C ILE A 361 16.03 -17.45 9.39
N GLU A 362 15.78 -16.75 10.50
CA GLU A 362 14.89 -15.60 10.60
C GLU A 362 15.71 -14.43 11.17
N LYS A 363 15.79 -13.33 10.43
CA LYS A 363 16.60 -12.15 10.78
C LYS A 363 15.70 -10.92 10.88
N ILE A 364 15.50 -10.48 12.11
CA ILE A 364 14.87 -9.18 12.38
C ILE A 364 15.94 -8.08 12.31
N TYR A 365 15.67 -7.02 11.55
CA TYR A 365 16.56 -5.87 11.38
C TYR A 365 15.94 -4.57 11.91
N ASP A 366 16.79 -3.64 12.36
CA ASP A 366 16.36 -2.29 12.74
C ASP A 366 16.10 -1.48 11.46
N GLU A 367 14.87 -1.00 11.28
CA GLU A 367 14.47 -0.20 10.12
C GLU A 367 15.24 1.13 10.00
N LYS A 368 15.90 1.57 11.08
CA LYS A 368 16.75 2.76 11.11
C LYS A 368 18.20 2.48 10.71
N ALA A 369 18.57 1.21 10.49
CA ALA A 369 19.93 0.85 10.14
C ALA A 369 20.33 1.44 8.78
N THR A 370 21.57 1.92 8.69
CA THR A 370 22.12 2.47 7.44
C THR A 370 22.81 1.42 6.59
N ALA A 371 23.04 0.22 7.12
CA ALA A 371 23.70 -0.91 6.45
C ALA A 371 23.15 -2.22 7.00
N PHE A 372 23.17 -3.26 6.17
CA PHE A 372 22.56 -4.57 6.45
C PHE A 372 23.54 -5.74 6.30
N ASP A 373 24.84 -5.45 6.37
CA ASP A 373 25.91 -6.43 6.15
C ASP A 373 25.81 -7.65 7.04
N ALA A 374 25.57 -7.43 8.34
CA ALA A 374 25.54 -8.50 9.33
C ALA A 374 24.35 -9.44 9.13
N GLU A 375 23.20 -8.88 8.75
CA GLU A 375 21.99 -9.62 8.40
C GLU A 375 22.22 -10.47 7.16
N VAL A 376 22.74 -9.88 6.08
CA VAL A 376 22.99 -10.58 4.82
C VAL A 376 24.09 -11.63 4.97
N ASP A 377 25.16 -11.38 5.75
CA ASP A 377 26.21 -12.37 6.02
C ASP A 377 25.66 -13.59 6.77
N ALA A 378 24.77 -13.36 7.75
CA ALA A 378 24.13 -14.44 8.49
C ALA A 378 23.21 -15.28 7.58
N ILE A 379 22.45 -14.63 6.69
CA ILE A 379 21.59 -15.29 5.70
C ILE A 379 22.44 -16.13 4.73
N LYS A 380 23.49 -15.55 4.17
CA LYS A 380 24.42 -16.26 3.28
C LYS A 380 25.04 -17.47 3.97
N ALA A 381 25.45 -17.33 5.23
CA ALA A 381 26.05 -18.42 6.00
C ALA A 381 25.05 -19.57 6.29
N ALA A 382 23.75 -19.28 6.39
CA ALA A 382 22.70 -20.29 6.56
C ALA A 382 22.44 -21.11 5.29
N GLY A 383 22.83 -20.60 4.11
CA GLY A 383 22.73 -21.29 2.82
C GLY A 383 21.29 -21.62 2.37
N PRO A 384 20.36 -20.65 2.33
CA PRO A 384 19.01 -20.85 1.82
C PRO A 384 18.99 -21.04 0.29
N ASP A 385 17.93 -21.68 -0.23
CA ASP A 385 17.60 -21.69 -1.67
C ASP A 385 16.58 -20.61 -2.07
N ALA A 386 15.95 -19.97 -1.08
CA ALA A 386 15.07 -18.82 -1.24
C ALA A 386 15.18 -17.83 -0.08
N ILE A 387 14.99 -16.54 -0.34
CA ILE A 387 15.00 -15.47 0.66
C ILE A 387 13.71 -14.68 0.56
N ALA A 388 12.97 -14.54 1.65
CA ALA A 388 11.81 -13.65 1.76
C ALA A 388 12.21 -12.38 2.52
N ILE A 389 11.97 -11.21 1.91
CA ILE A 389 12.29 -9.89 2.46
C ILE A 389 10.99 -9.17 2.81
N ILE A 390 10.79 -8.91 4.10
CA ILE A 390 9.64 -8.17 4.64
C ILE A 390 10.13 -6.80 5.11
N GLY A 391 9.91 -5.78 4.27
CA GLY A 391 10.47 -4.45 4.49
C GLY A 391 9.68 -3.36 3.80
N PHE A 392 10.15 -2.12 3.93
CA PHE A 392 9.72 -0.98 3.11
C PHE A 392 10.85 -0.55 2.17
N ASP A 393 11.03 0.76 1.95
CA ASP A 393 12.01 1.33 1.04
C ASP A 393 13.47 0.90 1.32
N GLU A 394 13.82 0.62 2.59
CA GLU A 394 15.14 0.12 2.93
C GLU A 394 15.49 -1.24 2.30
N THR A 395 14.49 -1.96 1.76
CA THR A 395 14.69 -3.17 0.96
C THR A 395 15.64 -2.95 -0.22
N SER A 396 15.65 -1.76 -0.82
CA SER A 396 16.59 -1.40 -1.90
C SER A 396 18.05 -1.57 -1.48
N LYS A 397 18.39 -1.16 -0.25
CA LYS A 397 19.74 -1.28 0.33
C LYS A 397 20.06 -2.72 0.70
N ILE A 398 19.09 -3.45 1.25
CA ILE A 398 19.24 -4.89 1.54
C ILE A 398 19.57 -5.66 0.26
N LEU A 399 18.82 -5.41 -0.82
CA LEU A 399 19.04 -6.04 -2.13
C LEU A 399 20.40 -5.66 -2.72
N ALA A 400 20.83 -4.39 -2.59
CA ALA A 400 22.16 -3.98 -3.03
C ALA A 400 23.26 -4.78 -2.30
N THR A 401 23.19 -4.87 -0.97
CA THR A 401 24.11 -5.69 -0.17
C THR A 401 24.03 -7.17 -0.54
N MET A 402 22.85 -7.71 -0.84
CA MET A 402 22.69 -9.10 -1.28
C MET A 402 23.37 -9.37 -2.63
N VAL A 403 23.20 -8.48 -3.61
CA VAL A 403 23.84 -8.57 -4.93
C VAL A 403 25.37 -8.48 -4.80
N GLU A 404 25.88 -7.52 -4.01
CA GLU A 404 27.32 -7.41 -3.73
C GLU A 404 27.90 -8.67 -3.09
N LYS A 405 27.11 -9.36 -2.26
CA LYS A 405 27.51 -10.58 -1.57
C LYS A 405 27.22 -11.86 -2.35
N GLY A 406 26.69 -11.78 -3.58
CA GLY A 406 26.39 -12.96 -4.40
C GLY A 406 25.30 -13.85 -3.81
N VAL A 407 24.28 -13.23 -3.21
CA VAL A 407 23.05 -13.85 -2.72
C VAL A 407 21.83 -13.03 -3.15
N GLY A 408 21.93 -12.31 -4.27
CA GLY A 408 20.85 -11.49 -4.82
C GLY A 408 19.89 -12.31 -5.68
N PRO A 409 18.89 -11.66 -6.32
CA PRO A 409 17.89 -12.33 -7.17
C PRO A 409 18.48 -13.12 -8.36
N GLN A 410 19.71 -12.80 -8.77
CA GLN A 410 20.44 -13.56 -9.81
C GLN A 410 21.11 -14.84 -9.29
N ASP A 411 21.27 -14.98 -7.97
CA ASP A 411 21.99 -16.09 -7.33
C ASP A 411 21.04 -17.06 -6.62
N VAL A 412 19.99 -16.54 -5.99
CA VAL A 412 18.97 -17.29 -5.24
C VAL A 412 17.58 -16.71 -5.51
N LYS A 413 16.53 -17.49 -5.27
CA LYS A 413 15.16 -16.97 -5.41
C LYS A 413 14.91 -15.93 -4.32
N VAL A 414 14.42 -14.76 -4.70
CA VAL A 414 14.11 -13.68 -3.76
C VAL A 414 12.63 -13.31 -3.88
N TYR A 415 11.99 -13.15 -2.73
CA TYR A 415 10.58 -12.85 -2.59
C TYR A 415 10.38 -11.60 -1.75
N GLY A 416 9.51 -10.69 -2.20
CA GLY A 416 9.05 -9.52 -1.47
C GLY A 416 7.59 -9.64 -1.02
N CYS A 417 7.08 -8.56 -0.43
CA CYS A 417 5.74 -8.39 0.10
C CYS A 417 5.18 -7.01 -0.27
N ASP A 418 3.95 -6.71 0.11
CA ASP A 418 3.27 -5.44 -0.17
C ASP A 418 4.05 -4.20 0.24
N GLY A 419 4.80 -4.26 1.34
CA GLY A 419 5.63 -3.14 1.77
C GLY A 419 6.78 -2.77 0.82
N ASN A 420 7.21 -3.66 -0.07
CA ASN A 420 8.38 -3.44 -0.93
C ASN A 420 8.21 -3.86 -2.40
N MET A 421 7.07 -4.41 -2.79
CA MET A 421 6.77 -4.70 -4.19
C MET A 421 6.21 -3.47 -4.89
N GLY A 422 6.78 -3.12 -6.04
CA GLY A 422 6.39 -1.96 -6.85
C GLY A 422 7.57 -1.36 -7.61
N ASN A 423 7.28 -0.50 -8.60
CA ASN A 423 8.33 0.11 -9.43
C ASN A 423 9.29 1.00 -8.62
N ALA A 424 8.81 1.60 -7.54
CA ALA A 424 9.62 2.41 -6.63
C ALA A 424 10.81 1.63 -6.05
N LEU A 425 10.66 0.34 -5.72
CA LEU A 425 11.77 -0.47 -5.24
C LEU A 425 12.89 -0.58 -6.30
N GLY A 426 12.50 -0.83 -7.55
CA GLY A 426 13.42 -0.94 -8.68
C GLY A 426 14.17 0.36 -8.98
N GLU A 427 13.46 1.48 -8.90
CA GLU A 427 14.00 2.82 -9.05
C GLU A 427 14.97 3.16 -7.93
N ASN A 428 14.60 2.91 -6.66
CA ASN A 428 15.43 3.21 -5.50
C ASN A 428 16.67 2.32 -5.46
N PHE A 429 16.53 1.05 -5.84
CA PHE A 429 17.67 0.14 -6.01
C PHE A 429 18.63 0.62 -7.11
N THR A 430 18.10 1.09 -8.23
CA THR A 430 18.92 1.59 -9.35
C THR A 430 19.60 2.92 -9.00
N ALA A 431 18.90 3.82 -8.31
CA ALA A 431 19.44 5.11 -7.86
C ALA A 431 20.47 4.97 -6.72
N GLY A 432 20.42 3.86 -5.97
CA GLY A 432 21.35 3.54 -4.89
C GLY A 432 22.68 2.91 -5.35
N LYS A 433 22.82 2.59 -6.63
CA LYS A 433 24.09 2.21 -7.27
C LYS A 433 24.86 3.43 -7.76
#